data_AF-A0A7Z9I5C2-F1
#
_entry.id   AF-A0A7Z9I5C2-F1
#
_cell.length_a   1.000
_cell.length_b   1.000
_cell.length_c   1.000
_cell.angle_alpha   90.00
_cell.angle_beta   90.00
_cell.angle_gamma   90.00
#
_symmetry.space_group_name_H-M   'P 1'
#
loop_
_entity.id
_entity.type
_entity.pdbx_description
1 polymer ?
#
loop_
_entity_poly.entity_id
_entity_poly.type
_entity_poly.pdbx_seq_one_letter_code
_entity_poly.pdbx_strand_id
1 'polypeptide(L)' 'MKKFVNKVDEILTESLTGFGNAHNDILEVKLSPDFVARKSKPANSKVAL' A
#
# COMPACT_ATOMS: atom_id res chain seq x y z
N MET A 1 -5.51 25.61 8.26
CA MET A 1 -5.34 24.20 7.87
C MET A 1 -4.19 24.11 6.88
N LYS A 2 -3.15 23.29 7.12
CA LYS A 2 -2.00 23.14 6.19
C LYS A 2 -1.89 21.74 5.56
N LYS A 3 -2.70 20.78 6.01
CA LYS A 3 -2.68 19.38 5.57
C LYS A 3 -3.91 19.09 4.72
N PHE A 4 -3.70 18.49 3.55
CA PHE A 4 -4.77 17.98 2.68
C PHE A 4 -5.12 16.56 3.11
N VAL A 5 -6.02 16.45 4.07
CA VAL A 5 -6.51 15.17 4.61
C VAL A 5 -8.00 15.32 4.91
N ASN A 6 -8.75 14.23 4.79
CA ASN A 6 -10.18 14.22 5.11
C ASN A 6 -10.37 14.05 6.62
N LYS A 7 -10.40 12.82 7.12
CA LYS A 7 -10.46 12.51 8.56
C LYS A 7 -9.14 11.95 9.04
N VAL A 8 -8.71 12.38 10.23
CA VAL A 8 -7.42 11.97 10.81
C VAL A 8 -7.32 10.45 10.96
N ASP A 9 -8.41 9.80 11.36
CA ASP A 9 -8.46 8.34 11.56
C ASP A 9 -8.40 7.55 10.24
N GLU A 10 -8.79 8.17 9.12
CA GLU A 10 -8.87 7.53 7.81
C GLU A 10 -7.62 7.79 6.95
N ILE A 11 -6.70 8.67 7.38
CA ILE A 11 -5.52 9.09 6.60
C ILE A 11 -4.74 7.88 6.07
N LEU A 12 -4.51 6.87 6.92
CA LEU A 12 -3.71 5.70 6.54
C LEU A 12 -4.42 4.88 5.47
N THR A 13 -5.70 4.57 5.68
CA THR A 13 -6.53 3.83 4.73
C THR A 13 -6.61 4.55 3.39
N GLU A 14 -6.91 5.85 3.38
CA GLU A 14 -7.00 6.64 2.15
C GLU A 14 -5.66 6.67 1.39
N SER A 15 -4.55 6.85 2.12
CA SER A 15 -3.21 6.89 1.54
C SER A 15 -2.81 5.55 0.94
N LEU A 16 -3.05 4.44 1.66
CA LEU A 16 -2.72 3.09 1.19
C LEU A 16 -3.60 2.65 0.02
N THR A 17 -4.88 2.98 0.04
CA THR A 17 -5.78 2.75 -1.11
C THR A 17 -5.31 3.53 -2.34
N GLY A 18 -4.96 4.81 -2.18
CA GLY A 18 -4.40 5.62 -3.27
C GLY A 18 -3.10 5.04 -3.83
N PHE A 19 -2.19 4.61 -2.95
CA PHE A 19 -0.91 3.99 -3.31
C PHE A 19 -1.09 2.69 -4.11
N GLY A 20 -2.00 1.81 -3.65
CA GLY A 20 -2.34 0.57 -4.34
C GLY A 20 -2.98 0.82 -5.71
N ASN A 21 -3.85 1.82 -5.84
CA ASN A 21 -4.47 2.18 -7.11
C ASN A 21 -3.45 2.74 -8.12
N ALA A 22 -2.51 3.57 -7.66
CA ALA A 22 -1.49 4.18 -8.52
C ALA A 22 -0.44 3.17 -9.02
N HIS A 23 -0.20 2.08 -8.27
CA HIS A 23 0.82 1.07 -8.56
C HIS A 23 0.28 -0.36 -8.55
N ASN A 24 -0.96 -0.56 -9.03
CA ASN A 24 -1.63 -1.87 -9.05
C ASN A 24 -0.90 -2.89 -9.95
N ASP A 25 -0.01 -2.44 -10.83
CA ASP A 25 0.85 -3.28 -11.65
C ASP A 25 1.90 -4.04 -10.81
N ILE A 26 2.41 -3.43 -9.73
CA ILE A 26 3.53 -3.98 -8.96
C ILE A 26 3.26 -4.23 -7.47
N LEU A 27 2.18 -3.66 -6.91
CA LEU A 27 1.86 -3.78 -5.49
C LEU A 27 0.59 -4.60 -5.22
N GLU A 28 0.58 -5.24 -4.06
CA GLU A 28 -0.62 -5.71 -3.38
C GLU A 28 -0.71 -4.96 -2.03
N VAL A 29 -1.80 -4.22 -1.84
CA VAL A 29 -2.10 -3.52 -0.59
C VAL A 29 -3.25 -4.26 0.10
N LYS A 30 -3.04 -4.68 1.34
CA LYS A 30 -4.12 -5.19 2.20
C LYS A 30 -4.33 -4.26 3.37
N LEU A 31 -5.59 -4.16 3.76
CA LEU A 31 -6.04 -3.41 4.91
C LEU A 31 -6.63 -4.41 5.90
N SER A 32 -6.36 -4.22 7.19
CA SER A 32 -6.85 -5.09 8.28
C SER A 32 -6.40 -6.57 8.20
N PRO A 33 -5.11 -6.90 8.47
CA PRO A 33 -4.05 -6.01 8.91
C PRO A 33 -3.42 -5.24 7.74
N ASP A 34 -2.83 -4.08 8.06
CA ASP A 34 -2.26 -3.21 7.05
C ASP A 34 -0.87 -3.71 6.63
N PHE A 35 -0.73 -4.09 5.36
CA PHE A 35 0.55 -4.42 4.78
C PHE A 35 0.59 -4.13 3.29
N VAL A 36 1.80 -3.88 2.80
CA VAL A 36 2.09 -3.71 1.38
C VAL A 36 3.16 -4.71 1.01
N ALA A 37 2.91 -5.46 -0.06
CA ALA A 37 3.85 -6.40 -0.63
C ALA A 37 3.97 -6.18 -2.14
N ARG A 38 5.06 -6.69 -2.73
CA ARG A 38 5.12 -6.78 -4.19
C ARG A 38 4.12 -7.82 -4.68
N LYS A 39 3.45 -7.53 -5.77
CA LYS A 39 2.44 -8.40 -6.39
C LYS A 39 3.04 -9.70 -6.96
N SER A 40 4.28 -9.65 -7.44
CA SER A 40 4.94 -10.79 -8.09
C SER A 40 6.24 -11.16 -7.40
N LYS A 41 6.39 -12.44 -7.02
CA LYS A 41 7.64 -12.95 -6.45
C LYS A 41 8.79 -12.85 -7.47
N PRO A 42 10.05 -12.66 -7.00
CA PRO A 42 11.20 -12.77 -7.88
C PRO A 42 11.23 -14.14 -8.57
N ALA A 43 11.66 -14.19 -9.83
CA ALA A 43 11.73 -15.43 -10.61
C ALA A 43 12.63 -16.50 -9.94
N ASN A 44 13.64 -16.05 -9.20
CA ASN A 44 14.53 -16.91 -8.42
C ASN A 44 14.15 -16.83 -6.95
N SER A 45 14.28 -17.95 -6.24
CA SER A 45 14.14 -17.98 -4.78
C SER A 45 15.25 -17.12 -4.15
N LYS A 46 14.87 -15.97 -3.62
CA LYS A 46 15.72 -15.01 -2.92
C LYS A 46 15.13 -14.73 -1.55
N VAL A 47 15.97 -14.37 -0.59
CA VAL A 47 15.53 -13.94 0.74
C VAL A 47 14.67 -12.69 0.59
N ALA A 48 13.51 -12.68 1.23
CA ALA A 48 12.62 -11.53 1.27
C ALA A 48 13.17 -10.45 2.21
N LEU A 49 12.92 -9.18 1.89
CA LEU A 49 13.24 -8.01 2.70
C LEU A 49 11.97 -7.42 3.31
#